data_AF-W5SYQ7-F1
#
_entry.id   AF-W5SYQ7-F1
#
_cell.length_a   1.000
_cell.length_b   1.000
_cell.length_c   1.000
_cell.angle_alpha   90.00
_cell.angle_beta   90.00
_cell.angle_gamma   90.00
#
_symmetry.space_group_name_H-M   'P 1'
#
loop_
_entity.id
_entity.type
_entity.pdbx_description
1 polymer ?
#
loop_
_entity_poly.entity_id
_entity_poly.type
_entity_poly.pdbx_seq_one_letter_code
_entity_poly.pdbx_strand_id
1 'polypeptide(L)'
;MFSLKKFFNRKTPITTIYKINPDEFILLSKHLIHSSSTIHNLLGIIMASGIPLTHLKDPNIKTPYNFKKNIILYALSNGLQFEQYSLFNSNDIANCIRNLDKHKLTSIHTYKINYIAKHIFNFRITT
;
A
#
# COMPACT_ATOMS: atom_id res chain seq x y z
N MET A 1 -15.19 -19.83 -46.48
CA MET A 1 -16.31 -19.76 -45.52
C MET A 1 -15.79 -20.20 -44.15
N PHE A 2 -15.39 -19.26 -43.27
CA PHE A 2 -14.79 -19.60 -41.98
C PHE A 2 -15.89 -19.82 -40.93
N SER A 3 -15.91 -21.01 -40.32
CA SER A 3 -16.86 -21.39 -39.28
C SER A 3 -16.48 -20.75 -37.94
N LEU A 4 -17.27 -19.76 -37.51
CA LEU A 4 -17.15 -19.03 -36.23
C LEU A 4 -17.75 -19.80 -35.03
N LYS A 5 -17.64 -21.13 -35.00
CA LYS A 5 -18.17 -21.97 -33.91
C LYS A 5 -17.26 -22.08 -32.67
N LYS A 6 -16.26 -21.22 -32.50
CA LYS A 6 -15.31 -21.27 -31.36
C LYS A 6 -15.53 -20.20 -30.27
N PHE A 7 -16.68 -19.52 -30.24
CA PHE A 7 -16.87 -18.36 -29.34
C PHE A 7 -17.61 -18.58 -28.02
N PHE A 8 -18.02 -19.80 -27.66
CA PHE A 8 -18.67 -20.03 -26.37
C PHE A 8 -18.19 -21.30 -25.69
N ASN A 9 -16.92 -21.26 -25.25
CA ASN A 9 -16.51 -21.94 -24.02
C ASN A 9 -15.78 -20.91 -23.15
N ARG A 10 -16.50 -19.86 -22.75
CA ARG A 10 -16.09 -19.05 -21.60
C ARG A 10 -16.25 -19.93 -20.37
N LYS A 11 -15.22 -20.71 -20.03
CA LYS A 11 -15.05 -21.17 -18.65
C LYS A 11 -15.11 -19.91 -17.81
N THR A 12 -16.13 -19.78 -16.97
CA THR A 12 -16.13 -18.76 -15.92
C THR A 12 -14.81 -18.91 -15.18
N PRO A 13 -13.99 -17.84 -15.05
CA PRO A 13 -12.75 -17.95 -14.31
C PRO A 13 -13.14 -18.35 -12.90
N ILE A 14 -12.64 -19.49 -12.43
CA ILE A 14 -12.67 -19.84 -11.01
C ILE A 14 -11.91 -18.69 -10.34
N THR A 15 -12.61 -17.84 -9.61
CA THR A 15 -11.99 -16.76 -8.85
C THR A 15 -11.20 -17.41 -7.72
N THR A 16 -9.89 -17.54 -7.92
CA THR A 16 -8.99 -18.00 -6.87
C THR A 16 -9.04 -17.00 -5.72
N ILE A 17 -9.63 -17.40 -4.59
CA ILE A 17 -9.61 -16.60 -3.36
C ILE A 17 -8.26 -16.82 -2.71
N TYR A 18 -7.39 -15.81 -2.76
CA TYR A 18 -6.13 -15.83 -2.04
C TYR A 18 -6.38 -15.48 -0.57
N LYS A 19 -6.26 -16.47 0.30
CA LYS A 19 -6.32 -16.26 1.75
C LYS A 19 -4.92 -15.90 2.25
N ILE A 20 -4.75 -14.68 2.74
CA ILE A 20 -3.51 -14.23 3.36
C ILE A 20 -3.64 -14.44 4.87
N ASN A 21 -2.61 -15.00 5.50
CA ASN A 21 -2.54 -15.06 6.95
C ASN A 21 -2.38 -13.63 7.51
N PRO A 22 -3.32 -13.14 8.33
CA PRO A 22 -3.26 -11.77 8.85
C PRO A 22 -2.00 -11.51 9.69
N ASP A 23 -1.53 -12.51 10.46
CA ASP A 23 -0.36 -12.34 11.34
C ASP A 23 0.93 -12.19 10.51
N GLU A 24 1.07 -12.99 9.46
CA GLU A 24 2.19 -12.87 8.51
C GLU A 24 2.15 -11.54 7.76
N PHE A 25 0.96 -11.09 7.35
CA PHE A 25 0.80 -9.80 6.69
C PHE A 25 1.22 -8.64 7.59
N ILE A 26 0.80 -8.66 8.86
CA ILE A 26 1.18 -7.67 9.87
C ILE A 26 2.69 -7.72 10.12
N LEU A 27 3.26 -8.91 10.32
CA LEU A 27 4.70 -9.08 10.57
C LEU A 27 5.54 -8.55 9.40
N LEU A 28 5.17 -8.90 8.17
CA LEU A 28 5.85 -8.42 6.98
C LEU A 28 5.72 -6.91 6.82
N SER A 29 4.54 -6.33 7.06
CA SER A 29 4.34 -4.88 7.01
C SER A 29 5.27 -4.14 7.99
N LYS A 30 5.42 -4.67 9.23
CA LYS A 30 6.34 -4.14 10.24
C LYS A 30 7.80 -4.26 9.83
N HIS A 31 8.18 -5.34 9.15
CA HIS A 31 9.56 -5.48 8.69
C HIS A 31 9.86 -4.50 7.54
N LEU A 32 8.96 -4.40 6.56
CA LEU A 32 9.10 -3.55 5.39
C LEU A 32 9.13 -2.06 5.74
N ILE A 33 8.30 -1.61 6.69
CA ILE A 33 8.21 -0.19 7.08
C ILE A 33 9.50 0.35 7.71
N HIS A 34 10.39 -0.52 8.18
CA HIS A 34 11.70 -0.16 8.73
C HIS A 34 12.86 -0.47 7.76
N SER A 35 12.55 -0.90 6.53
CA SER A 35 13.57 -1.15 5.52
C SER A 35 14.28 0.13 5.08
N SER A 36 15.58 0.02 4.81
CA SER A 36 16.39 1.09 4.21
C SER A 36 16.06 1.33 2.73
N SER A 37 15.46 0.36 2.05
CA SER A 37 14.97 0.53 0.67
C SER A 37 13.70 1.36 0.67
N THR A 38 13.71 2.50 -0.02
CA THR A 38 12.54 3.38 -0.12
C THR A 38 11.31 2.66 -0.69
N ILE A 39 11.49 1.72 -1.63
CA ILE A 39 10.37 0.99 -2.24
C ILE A 39 9.75 0.01 -1.22
N HIS A 40 10.60 -0.72 -0.48
CA HIS A 40 10.13 -1.61 0.59
C HIS A 40 9.47 -0.82 1.72
N ASN A 41 10.08 0.30 2.11
CA ASN A 41 9.55 1.21 3.10
C ASN A 41 8.13 1.68 2.74
N LEU A 42 7.95 2.17 1.51
CA LEU A 42 6.64 2.58 1.00
C LEU A 42 5.63 1.44 0.96
N LEU A 43 6.04 0.26 0.50
CA LEU A 43 5.17 -0.92 0.49
C LEU A 43 4.71 -1.26 1.92
N GLY A 44 5.62 -1.23 2.90
CA GLY A 44 5.31 -1.42 4.31
C GLY A 44 4.31 -0.40 4.85
N ILE A 45 4.49 0.90 4.53
CA ILE A 45 3.54 1.95 4.92
C ILE A 45 2.16 1.70 4.30
N ILE A 46 2.08 1.41 3.01
CA ILE A 46 0.82 1.16 2.30
C ILE A 46 0.11 -0.05 2.90
N MET A 47 0.83 -1.13 3.17
CA MET A 47 0.28 -2.33 3.82
C MET A 47 -0.22 -2.03 5.24
N ALA A 48 0.53 -1.26 6.02
CA ALA A 48 0.24 -0.99 7.42
C ALA A 48 -0.91 0.00 7.63
N SER A 49 -1.10 0.95 6.72
CA SER A 49 -2.04 2.07 6.87
C SER A 49 -3.17 2.10 5.85
N GLY A 50 -3.00 1.48 4.69
CA GLY A 50 -3.93 1.63 3.57
C GLY A 50 -3.83 2.99 2.86
N ILE A 51 -2.88 3.86 3.23
CA ILE A 51 -2.69 5.15 2.57
C ILE A 51 -2.15 4.90 1.16
N PRO A 52 -2.81 5.42 0.10
CA PRO A 52 -2.37 5.19 -1.26
C PRO A 52 -1.06 5.91 -1.54
N LEU A 53 -0.25 5.35 -2.46
CA LEU A 53 1.03 5.92 -2.86
C LEU A 53 0.91 7.38 -3.32
N THR A 54 -0.18 7.73 -4.00
CA THR A 54 -0.47 9.10 -4.46
C THR A 54 -0.51 10.10 -3.30
N HIS A 55 -1.07 9.71 -2.16
CA HIS A 55 -1.12 10.54 -0.96
C HIS A 55 0.24 10.59 -0.25
N LEU A 56 0.95 9.46 -0.18
CA LEU A 56 2.30 9.41 0.41
C LEU A 56 3.31 10.28 -0.35
N LYS A 57 3.08 10.48 -1.66
CA LYS A 57 3.86 11.35 -2.52
C LYS A 57 3.55 12.84 -2.35
N ASP A 58 2.49 13.20 -1.62
CA ASP A 58 2.25 14.59 -1.30
C ASP A 58 3.44 15.12 -0.47
N PRO A 59 4.16 16.15 -0.95
CA PRO A 59 5.36 16.66 -0.29
C PRO A 59 5.07 17.24 1.09
N ASN A 60 3.84 17.71 1.32
CA ASN A 60 3.41 18.37 2.54
C ASN A 60 2.38 17.54 3.33
N ILE A 61 2.35 16.21 3.12
CA ILE A 61 1.53 15.32 3.94
C ILE A 61 1.83 15.53 5.43
N LYS A 62 0.79 15.83 6.21
CA LYS A 62 0.88 16.00 7.66
C LYS A 62 0.29 14.78 8.34
N THR A 63 1.02 14.21 9.28
CA THR A 63 0.53 13.12 10.13
C THR A 63 0.60 13.59 11.59
N PRO A 64 -0.43 14.31 12.08
CA PRO A 64 -0.46 14.75 13.46
C PRO A 64 -0.45 13.56 14.42
N TYR A 65 0.02 13.82 15.65
CA TYR A 65 0.04 12.80 16.70
C TYR A 65 -1.39 12.35 17.03
N ASN A 66 -1.60 11.04 17.14
CA ASN A 66 -2.88 10.47 17.51
C ASN A 66 -2.79 9.69 18.83
N PHE A 67 -3.71 9.95 19.76
CA PHE A 67 -3.82 9.20 21.01
C PHE A 67 -4.41 7.80 20.79
N LYS A 68 -5.18 7.60 19.71
CA LYS A 68 -5.70 6.29 19.32
C LYS A 68 -4.63 5.48 18.58
N LYS A 69 -4.15 4.41 19.24
CA LYS A 69 -3.02 3.60 18.75
C LYS A 69 -3.25 2.93 17.40
N ASN A 70 -4.48 2.63 17.01
CA ASN A 70 -4.78 1.89 15.77
C ASN A 70 -5.41 2.77 14.68
N ILE A 71 -5.40 4.09 14.85
CA ILE A 71 -5.97 5.02 13.87
C ILE A 71 -4.90 6.01 13.44
N ILE A 72 -4.67 6.13 12.14
CA ILE A 72 -3.82 7.16 11.56
C ILE A 72 -4.69 8.31 11.05
N LEU A 73 -4.36 9.52 11.49
CA LEU A 73 -4.91 10.75 10.94
C LEU A 73 -3.86 11.37 10.02
N TYR A 74 -4.25 11.78 8.82
CA TYR A 74 -3.36 12.53 7.93
C TYR A 74 -4.10 13.58 7.11
N ALA A 75 -3.36 14.62 6.73
CA ALA A 75 -3.85 15.71 5.91
C ALA A 75 -2.95 15.92 4.69
N LEU A 76 -3.55 16.16 3.53
CA LEU A 76 -2.86 16.49 2.30
C LEU A 76 -2.64 18.01 2.18
N SER A 77 -1.76 18.40 1.27
CA SER A 77 -1.44 19.80 0.95
C SER A 77 -2.66 20.63 0.53
N ASN A 78 -3.65 19.99 -0.10
CA ASN A 78 -4.90 20.61 -0.51
C ASN A 78 -5.92 20.81 0.62
N GLY A 79 -5.58 20.44 1.86
CA GLY A 79 -6.43 20.59 3.04
C GLY A 79 -7.37 19.41 3.31
N LEU A 80 -7.44 18.40 2.43
CA LEU A 80 -8.22 17.19 2.69
C LEU A 80 -7.62 16.40 3.87
N GLN A 81 -8.49 15.93 4.76
CA GLN A 81 -8.12 15.14 5.92
C GLN A 81 -8.74 13.75 5.85
N PHE A 82 -8.01 12.77 6.36
CA PHE A 82 -8.38 11.37 6.33
C PHE A 82 -8.10 10.71 7.67
N GLU A 83 -8.99 9.80 8.05
CA GLU A 83 -8.85 8.90 9.19
C GLU A 83 -8.86 7.47 8.65
N GLN A 84 -7.85 6.67 8.97
CA GLN A 84 -7.75 5.27 8.55
C GLN A 84 -7.36 4.36 9.71
N TYR A 85 -7.88 3.14 9.71
CA TYR A 85 -7.38 2.10 10.59
C TYR A 85 -5.98 1.66 10.15
N SER A 86 -5.15 1.36 11.13
CA SER A 86 -3.79 0.88 10.94
C SER A 86 -3.61 -0.49 11.57
N LEU A 87 -2.74 -1.30 10.98
CA LEU A 87 -2.47 -2.68 11.42
C LEU A 87 -1.71 -2.75 12.75
N PHE A 88 -0.97 -1.70 13.09
CA PHE A 88 -0.24 -1.56 14.35
C PHE A 88 -0.10 -0.07 14.67
N ASN A 89 0.64 0.25 15.73
CA ASN A 89 0.77 1.60 16.29
C ASN A 89 0.89 2.71 15.22
N SER A 90 -0.15 3.53 15.13
CA SER A 90 -0.30 4.60 14.15
C SER A 90 0.77 5.67 14.30
N ASN A 91 1.29 5.90 15.51
CA ASN A 91 2.36 6.86 15.73
C ASN A 91 3.69 6.37 15.14
N ASP A 92 3.95 5.06 15.13
CA ASP A 92 5.14 4.48 14.51
C ASP A 92 5.07 4.61 12.99
N ILE A 93 3.88 4.38 12.42
CA ILE A 93 3.63 4.57 10.99
C ILE A 93 3.76 6.07 10.61
N ALA A 94 3.17 6.96 11.40
CA ALA A 94 3.26 8.41 11.19
C ALA A 94 4.71 8.91 11.25
N ASN A 95 5.52 8.39 12.19
CA ASN A 95 6.97 8.64 12.24
C ASN A 95 7.65 8.24 10.93
N CYS A 96 7.35 7.04 10.41
CA CYS A 96 7.91 6.57 9.14
C CYS A 96 7.52 7.48 7.97
N ILE A 97 6.26 7.92 7.88
CA ILE A 97 5.76 8.82 6.81
C ILE A 97 6.47 10.19 6.86
N ARG A 98 6.70 10.73 8.07
CA ARG A 98 7.43 11.99 8.26
C ARG A 98 8.90 11.87 7.82
N ASN A 99 9.51 10.71 8.05
CA ASN A 99 10.91 10.46 7.73
C ASN A 99 11.16 10.04 6.27
N LEU A 100 10.12 9.92 5.44
CA LEU A 100 10.29 9.61 4.02
C LEU A 100 11.07 10.72 3.30
N ASP A 101 12.08 10.32 2.52
CA ASP A 101 12.82 11.20 1.62
C ASP A 101 11.94 11.66 0.45
N LYS A 102 11.31 12.83 0.61
CA LYS A 102 10.33 13.38 -0.34
C LYS A 102 10.90 13.61 -1.73
N HIS A 103 12.21 13.89 -1.85
CA HIS A 103 12.86 14.08 -3.15
C HIS A 103 12.92 12.78 -3.94
N LYS A 104 13.14 11.64 -3.28
CA LYS A 104 13.13 10.33 -3.93
C LYS A 104 11.72 9.86 -4.29
N LEU A 105 10.70 10.22 -3.50
CA LEU A 105 9.33 9.75 -3.71
C LEU A 105 8.75 10.10 -5.08
N THR A 106 9.03 11.30 -5.59
CA THR A 106 8.50 11.79 -6.87
C THR A 106 8.90 10.87 -8.03
N SER A 107 10.10 10.29 -7.98
CA SER A 107 10.66 9.39 -8.99
C SER A 107 10.14 7.94 -8.93
N ILE A 108 9.45 7.56 -7.85
CA ILE A 108 9.04 6.16 -7.64
C ILE A 108 7.74 5.88 -8.38
N HIS A 109 7.79 5.05 -9.41
CA HIS A 109 6.58 4.65 -10.13
C HIS A 109 5.82 3.51 -9.43
N THR A 110 4.50 3.55 -9.53
CA THR A 110 3.56 2.55 -8.97
C THR A 110 3.89 1.13 -9.42
N TYR A 111 4.36 0.94 -10.66
CA TYR A 111 4.71 -0.39 -11.16
C TYR A 111 5.83 -1.06 -10.35
N LYS A 112 6.75 -0.31 -9.74
CA LYS A 112 7.83 -0.88 -8.92
C LYS A 112 7.29 -1.49 -7.62
N ILE A 113 6.36 -0.80 -6.98
CA ILE A 113 5.69 -1.30 -5.76
C ILE A 113 4.82 -2.51 -6.12
N ASN A 114 4.05 -2.42 -7.21
CA ASN A 114 3.22 -3.51 -7.69
C ASN A 114 4.01 -4.74 -8.13
N TYR A 115 5.21 -4.55 -8.68
CA TYR A 115 6.13 -5.64 -9.01
C TYR A 115 6.49 -6.42 -7.74
N ILE A 116 6.97 -5.74 -6.71
CA ILE A 116 7.33 -6.38 -5.42
C ILE A 116 6.10 -7.02 -4.77
N ALA A 117 4.97 -6.31 -4.70
CA ALA A 117 3.73 -6.86 -4.16
C ALA A 117 3.30 -8.15 -4.88
N LYS A 118 3.41 -8.19 -6.21
CA LYS A 118 3.11 -9.38 -7.00
C LYS A 118 4.07 -10.52 -6.69
N HIS A 119 5.35 -10.24 -6.44
CA HIS A 119 6.32 -11.27 -6.09
C HIS A 119 6.13 -11.82 -4.68
N ILE A 120 5.65 -11.01 -3.74
CA ILE A 120 5.38 -11.44 -2.36
C ILE A 120 4.03 -12.17 -2.26
N PHE A 121 2.98 -11.60 -2.85
CA PHE A 121 1.60 -12.03 -2.61
C PHE A 121 0.86 -12.56 -3.84
N ASN A 122 1.48 -12.55 -5.02
CA ASN A 122 0.85 -12.86 -6.30
C ASN A 122 -0.29 -11.90 -6.73
N PHE A 123 -0.38 -10.70 -6.14
CA PHE A 123 -1.30 -9.64 -6.57
C PHE A 123 -0.71 -8.23 -6.45
N ARG A 124 -1.37 -7.24 -7.04
CA ARG A 124 -0.98 -5.82 -7.03
C ARG A 124 -1.74 -5.08 -5.93
N ILE A 125 -1.06 -4.22 -5.18
CA ILE A 125 -1.64 -3.50 -4.02
C ILE A 125 -2.02 -2.05 -4.38
N THR A 126 -1.46 -1.50 -5.46
CA THR A 126 -1.70 -0.11 -5.88
C THR A 126 -2.27 -0.07 -7.29
N THR A 127 -3.22 0.83 -7.55
CA THR A 127 -3.77 1.11 -8.88
C THR A 127 -2.95 2.17 -9.61
#